data_AF-A0A2V8LCE5-F1
#
_entry.id   AF-A0A2V8LCE5-F1
#
_cell.length_a   1.000
_cell.length_b   1.000
_cell.length_c   1.000
_cell.angle_alpha   90.00
_cell.angle_beta   90.00
_cell.angle_gamma   90.00
#
_symmetry.space_group_name_H-M   'P 1'
#
loop_
_entity.id
_entity.type
_entity.pdbx_description
1 polymer ?
#
loop_
_entity_poly.entity_id
_entity_poly.type
_entity_poly.pdbx_seq_one_letter_code
_entity_poly.pdbx_strand_id
1 'polypeptide(L)'
;MDKPFAILQDWVKEGRLHLSPQPVPVIDDEPREFPIQPLPDGLSDDALFEHAMRDVKALGWSLVPLQNRPPVEIQPQDEEQDALRALEQFVRNGSIDIQQTGEYIEGSVHPGGRLYLDDLRSGRFSVQAHVDLHGLNLQEARFVLDEFLLGSVRAGFTCVRVIHGRGRHSNQNHSVLKDNVRRWLCTRRMSRHVIAYTSARNCDGGGGAVYVLLRK
;
A
#
# COMPACT_ATOMS: atom_id res chain seq x y z
N MET A 1 29.28 10.28 -29.63
CA MET A 1 28.58 10.38 -28.33
C MET A 1 27.30 11.16 -28.59
N ASP A 2 26.20 10.46 -28.90
CA ASP A 2 24.90 11.09 -29.09
C ASP A 2 24.39 11.64 -27.77
N LYS A 3 24.13 12.94 -27.70
CA LYS A 3 23.55 13.58 -26.53
C LYS A 3 22.06 13.25 -26.51
N PRO A 4 21.56 12.44 -25.55
CA PRO A 4 20.23 11.81 -25.65
C PRO A 4 19.02 12.76 -25.55
N PHE A 5 19.22 14.08 -25.56
CA PHE A 5 18.13 15.07 -25.42
C PHE A 5 18.36 16.37 -26.22
N ALA A 6 19.26 16.37 -27.22
CA ALA A 6 19.56 17.56 -28.01
C ALA A 6 18.30 18.13 -28.72
N ILE A 7 17.46 17.24 -29.23
CA ILE A 7 16.20 17.57 -29.91
C ILE A 7 15.26 18.37 -28.99
N LEU A 8 15.22 18.06 -27.68
CA LEU A 8 14.37 18.78 -26.73
C LEU A 8 14.86 20.21 -26.50
N GLN A 9 16.17 20.43 -26.54
CA GLN A 9 16.74 21.78 -26.40
C GLN A 9 16.42 22.64 -27.62
N ASP A 10 16.43 22.05 -28.81
CA ASP A 10 16.06 22.75 -30.05
C ASP A 10 14.56 23.10 -30.04
N TRP A 11 13.70 22.22 -29.53
CA TRP A 11 12.26 22.49 -29.41
C TRP A 11 11.93 23.61 -28.40
N VAL A 12 12.72 23.75 -27.34
CA VAL A 12 12.58 24.88 -26.41
C VAL A 12 13.02 26.19 -27.07
N LYS A 13 14.11 26.17 -27.85
CA LYS A 13 14.60 27.34 -28.61
C LYS A 13 13.64 27.77 -29.72
N GLU A 14 13.03 26.80 -30.40
CA GLU A 14 12.01 27.02 -31.44
C GLU A 14 10.64 27.42 -30.86
N GLY A 15 10.50 27.49 -29.52
CA GLY A 15 9.24 27.83 -28.85
C GLY A 15 8.15 26.75 -28.95
N ARG A 16 8.50 25.55 -29.44
CA ARG A 16 7.58 24.41 -29.58
C ARG A 16 7.28 23.74 -28.24
N LEU A 17 8.12 23.99 -27.24
CA LEU A 17 7.96 23.53 -25.86
C LEU A 17 8.17 24.69 -24.89
N HIS A 18 7.13 24.98 -24.10
CA HIS A 18 7.17 25.98 -23.03
C HIS A 18 7.33 25.23 -21.69
N LEU A 19 8.52 25.29 -21.09
CA LEU A 19 8.86 24.55 -19.87
C LEU A 19 8.40 25.23 -18.57
N SER A 20 7.85 26.45 -18.66
CA SER A 20 7.29 27.12 -17.49
C SER A 20 6.00 26.42 -17.09
N PRO A 21 5.84 25.98 -15.83
CA PRO A 21 4.52 25.61 -15.33
C PRO A 21 3.60 26.82 -15.58
N GLN A 22 2.49 26.59 -16.28
CA GLN A 22 1.40 27.57 -16.31
C GLN A 22 1.12 27.92 -14.85
N PRO A 23 1.11 29.20 -14.45
CA PRO A 23 0.74 29.55 -13.09
C PRO A 23 -0.62 28.94 -12.85
N VAL A 24 -0.67 27.98 -11.93
CA VAL A 24 -1.94 27.42 -11.48
C VAL A 24 -2.74 28.63 -11.00
N PRO A 25 -3.96 28.86 -11.50
CA PRO A 25 -4.77 29.95 -10.96
C PRO A 25 -4.79 29.76 -9.45
N VAL A 26 -4.32 30.76 -8.72
CA VAL A 26 -4.37 30.77 -7.27
C VAL A 26 -5.84 30.68 -6.93
N ILE A 27 -6.28 29.48 -6.55
CA ILE A 27 -7.56 29.31 -5.90
C ILE A 27 -7.33 29.98 -4.56
N ASP A 28 -7.96 31.13 -4.33
CA ASP A 28 -7.96 31.77 -3.02
C ASP A 28 -8.45 30.72 -2.00
N ASP A 29 -7.49 30.16 -1.26
CA ASP A 29 -7.70 29.17 -0.19
C ASP A 29 -8.14 29.89 1.11
N GLU A 30 -8.64 31.12 0.96
CA GLU A 30 -9.38 31.81 2.00
C GLU A 30 -10.57 30.93 2.38
N PRO A 31 -10.71 30.57 3.67
CA PRO A 31 -11.91 29.91 4.14
C PRO A 31 -13.10 30.73 3.65
N ARG A 32 -13.93 30.16 2.77
CA ARG A 32 -15.21 30.77 2.44
C ARG A 32 -16.00 30.79 3.74
N GLU A 33 -15.97 31.92 4.43
CA GLU A 33 -16.86 32.20 5.53
C GLU A 33 -18.27 32.23 4.95
N PHE A 34 -19.02 31.16 5.19
CA PHE A 34 -20.46 31.17 4.97
C PHE A 34 -21.05 31.80 6.22
N PRO A 35 -21.52 33.06 6.19
CA PRO A 35 -22.20 33.64 7.34
C PRO A 35 -23.40 32.76 7.68
N ILE A 36 -23.32 32.03 8.79
CA ILE A 36 -24.43 31.21 9.29
C ILE A 36 -25.48 32.18 9.82
N GLN A 37 -26.50 32.45 9.01
CA GLN A 37 -27.64 33.23 9.47
C GLN A 37 -28.43 32.40 10.48
N PRO A 38 -28.67 32.90 11.71
CA PRO A 38 -29.47 32.18 12.68
C PRO A 38 -30.90 32.02 12.17
N LEU A 39 -31.45 30.81 12.30
CA LEU A 39 -32.81 30.50 11.88
C LEU A 39 -33.82 31.20 12.81
N PRO A 40 -34.97 31.67 12.30
CA PRO A 40 -36.01 32.28 13.13
C PRO A 40 -36.67 31.24 14.05
N ASP A 41 -36.83 31.59 15.33
CA ASP A 41 -37.51 30.73 16.31
C ASP A 41 -39.05 30.77 16.14
N GLY A 42 -39.72 29.65 16.42
CA GLY A 42 -41.19 29.57 16.49
C GLY A 42 -41.93 29.30 15.18
N LEU A 43 -41.22 28.97 14.10
CA LEU A 43 -41.81 28.55 12.83
C LEU A 43 -42.12 27.05 12.81
N SER A 44 -43.09 26.64 11.99
CA SER A 44 -43.27 25.23 11.64
C SER A 44 -42.09 24.73 10.79
N ASP A 45 -41.86 23.42 10.79
CA ASP A 45 -40.75 22.79 10.06
C ASP A 45 -40.74 23.15 8.56
N ASP A 46 -41.93 23.14 7.94
CA ASP A 46 -42.11 23.54 6.53
C ASP A 46 -41.70 25.01 6.28
N ALA A 47 -42.08 25.92 7.18
CA ALA A 47 -41.77 27.34 7.05
C ALA A 47 -40.28 27.62 7.33
N LEU A 48 -39.65 26.83 8.19
CA LEU A 48 -38.22 26.89 8.48
C LEU A 48 -37.40 26.40 7.28
N PHE A 49 -37.87 25.34 6.60
CA PHE A 49 -37.30 24.84 5.35
C PHE A 49 -37.37 25.88 4.23
N GLU A 50 -38.53 26.50 4.00
CA GLU A 50 -38.68 27.57 3.00
C GLU A 50 -37.75 28.75 3.26
N HIS A 51 -37.55 29.10 4.54
CA HIS A 51 -36.64 30.17 4.93
C HIS A 51 -35.18 29.84 4.58
N ALA A 52 -34.73 28.61 4.86
CA ALA A 52 -33.37 28.16 4.59
C ALA A 52 -33.07 28.06 3.08
N MET A 53 -34.08 27.77 2.25
CA MET A 53 -33.93 27.61 0.80
C MET A 53 -33.98 28.93 0.01
N ARG A 54 -34.24 30.07 0.66
CA ARG A 54 -34.48 31.36 -0.02
C ARG A 54 -33.31 31.84 -0.89
N ASP A 55 -32.07 31.60 -0.47
CA ASP A 55 -30.86 32.09 -1.15
C ASP A 55 -30.19 31.02 -2.04
N VAL A 56 -30.82 29.86 -2.24
CA VAL A 56 -30.27 28.79 -3.06
C VAL A 56 -30.42 29.15 -4.54
N LYS A 57 -29.30 29.48 -5.17
CA LYS A 57 -29.23 29.57 -6.64
C LYS A 57 -29.18 28.17 -7.22
N ALA A 58 -30.20 27.80 -7.98
CA ALA A 58 -30.19 26.55 -8.73
C ALA A 58 -28.95 26.50 -9.63
N LEU A 59 -28.04 25.55 -9.36
CA LEU A 59 -27.00 25.19 -10.31
C LEU A 59 -27.72 24.49 -11.47
N GLY A 60 -27.80 25.17 -12.61
CA GLY A 60 -28.27 24.54 -13.84
C GLY A 60 -27.47 23.26 -14.08
N TRP A 61 -28.12 22.26 -14.67
CA TRP A 61 -27.43 21.06 -15.12
C TRP A 61 -26.23 21.48 -15.97
N SER A 62 -25.04 21.03 -15.59
CA SER A 62 -23.86 21.25 -16.41
C SER A 62 -24.00 20.36 -17.64
N LEU A 63 -24.14 20.98 -18.81
CA LEU A 63 -24.01 20.34 -20.11
C LEU A 63 -22.60 19.78 -20.35
N VAL A 64 -21.61 20.17 -19.52
CA VAL A 64 -20.25 19.63 -19.59
C VAL A 64 -20.31 18.22 -19.03
N PRO A 65 -20.15 17.17 -19.86
CA PRO A 65 -20.10 15.82 -19.37
C PRO A 65 -18.95 15.75 -18.37
N LEU A 66 -19.19 15.21 -17.18
CA LEU A 66 -18.10 14.69 -16.37
C LEU A 66 -17.32 13.76 -17.31
N GLN A 67 -16.04 14.04 -17.54
CA GLN A 67 -15.16 13.08 -18.20
C GLN A 67 -15.03 11.89 -17.26
N ASN A 68 -16.02 10.99 -17.29
CA ASN A 68 -15.86 9.67 -16.74
C ASN A 68 -14.68 9.09 -17.49
N ARG A 69 -13.58 8.88 -16.76
CA ARG A 69 -12.50 8.05 -17.26
C ARG A 69 -13.18 6.75 -17.71
N PRO A 70 -12.98 6.29 -18.95
CA PRO A 70 -13.52 5.01 -19.34
C PRO A 70 -13.09 3.99 -18.28
N PRO A 71 -13.99 3.10 -17.84
CA PRO A 71 -13.61 2.03 -16.93
C PRO A 71 -12.33 1.41 -17.46
N VAL A 72 -11.30 1.34 -16.62
CA VAL A 72 -10.08 0.63 -17.02
C VAL A 72 -10.54 -0.79 -17.31
N GLU A 73 -10.36 -1.23 -18.56
CA GLU A 73 -10.57 -2.61 -18.96
C GLU A 73 -9.50 -3.43 -18.24
N ILE A 74 -9.88 -4.00 -17.08
CA ILE A 74 -9.06 -4.98 -16.39
C ILE A 74 -9.19 -6.25 -17.22
N GLN A 75 -8.17 -6.55 -18.02
CA GLN A 75 -8.14 -7.82 -18.74
C GLN A 75 -8.26 -8.95 -17.73
N PRO A 76 -9.16 -9.93 -17.94
CA PRO A 76 -9.22 -11.11 -17.09
C PRO A 76 -7.85 -11.77 -17.12
N GLN A 77 -7.24 -11.88 -15.95
CA GLN A 77 -5.90 -12.39 -15.80
C GLN A 77 -5.93 -13.90 -16.09
N ASP A 78 -5.40 -14.30 -17.25
CA ASP A 78 -5.26 -15.70 -17.62
C ASP A 78 -4.07 -16.28 -16.83
N GLU A 79 -4.38 -16.95 -15.73
CA GLU A 79 -3.38 -17.55 -14.82
C GLU A 79 -2.42 -18.49 -15.56
N GLU A 80 -2.87 -19.17 -16.63
CA GLU A 80 -2.04 -20.11 -17.39
C GLU A 80 -1.04 -19.36 -18.27
N GLN A 81 -1.45 -18.29 -18.93
CA GLN A 81 -0.57 -17.44 -19.73
C GLN A 81 0.46 -16.69 -18.87
N ASP A 82 0.04 -16.21 -17.70
CA ASP A 82 0.95 -15.59 -16.73
C ASP A 82 1.97 -16.59 -16.19
N ALA A 83 1.54 -17.81 -15.89
CA ALA A 83 2.44 -18.89 -15.46
C ALA A 83 3.45 -19.25 -16.56
N LEU A 84 3.03 -19.33 -17.83
CA LEU A 84 3.91 -19.59 -18.97
C LEU A 84 4.93 -18.47 -19.19
N ARG A 85 4.50 -17.20 -19.08
CA ARG A 85 5.42 -16.04 -19.18
C ARG A 85 6.43 -16.02 -18.04
N ALA A 86 5.98 -16.27 -16.80
CA ALA A 86 6.85 -16.36 -15.64
C ALA A 86 7.86 -17.51 -15.80
N LEU A 87 7.45 -18.65 -16.34
CA LEU A 87 8.32 -19.78 -16.66
C LEU A 87 9.35 -19.43 -17.73
N GLU A 88 8.94 -18.79 -18.84
CA GLU A 88 9.85 -18.37 -19.90
C GLU A 88 10.90 -17.39 -19.37
N GLN A 89 10.47 -16.41 -18.58
CA GLN A 89 11.36 -15.45 -17.94
C GLN A 89 12.32 -16.13 -16.95
N PHE A 90 11.85 -17.11 -16.18
CA PHE A 90 12.69 -17.92 -15.30
C PHE A 90 13.74 -18.73 -16.07
N VAL A 91 13.35 -19.39 -17.17
CA VAL A 91 14.29 -20.15 -18.00
C VAL A 91 15.36 -19.23 -18.61
N ARG A 92 14.99 -18.00 -19.00
CA ARG A 92 15.93 -17.02 -19.57
C ARG A 92 16.84 -16.38 -18.54
N ASN A 93 16.33 -16.02 -17.37
CA ASN A 93 17.03 -15.16 -16.41
C ASN A 93 17.50 -15.89 -15.14
N GLY A 94 17.03 -17.12 -14.90
CA GLY A 94 17.39 -17.95 -13.76
C GLY A 94 16.82 -17.50 -12.40
N SER A 95 16.00 -16.44 -12.36
CA SER A 95 15.44 -15.90 -11.11
C SER A 95 13.97 -15.51 -11.25
N ILE A 96 13.15 -15.89 -10.27
CA ILE A 96 11.77 -15.44 -10.11
C ILE A 96 11.78 -14.22 -9.20
N ASP A 97 11.20 -13.11 -9.66
CA ASP A 97 10.87 -11.98 -8.80
C ASP A 97 9.70 -12.35 -7.90
N ILE A 98 9.97 -12.57 -6.61
CA ILE A 98 8.95 -12.94 -5.63
C ILE A 98 7.86 -11.88 -5.57
N GLN A 99 8.17 -10.61 -5.81
CA GLN A 99 7.18 -9.53 -5.77
C GLN A 99 6.06 -9.70 -6.79
N GLN A 100 6.32 -10.40 -7.90
CA GLN A 100 5.34 -10.71 -8.94
C GLN A 100 4.53 -11.98 -8.64
N THR A 101 4.76 -12.62 -7.49
CA THR A 101 4.07 -13.86 -7.10
C THR A 101 2.96 -13.54 -6.10
N GLY A 102 1.80 -14.22 -6.20
CA GLY A 102 0.70 -14.11 -5.22
C GLY A 102 1.06 -14.56 -3.78
N GLU A 103 2.26 -15.10 -3.59
CA GLU A 103 2.82 -15.42 -2.27
C GLU A 103 3.39 -14.18 -1.55
N TYR A 104 3.69 -13.10 -2.27
CA TYR A 104 4.29 -11.91 -1.69
C TYR A 104 3.31 -11.14 -0.80
N ILE A 105 3.79 -10.72 0.37
CA ILE A 105 3.05 -9.86 1.30
C ILE A 105 3.95 -8.74 1.79
N GLU A 106 3.41 -7.53 1.86
CA GLU A 106 4.06 -6.39 2.50
C GLU A 106 3.02 -5.48 3.16
N GLY A 107 3.46 -4.64 4.07
CA GLY A 107 2.58 -3.67 4.71
C GLY A 107 3.32 -2.68 5.60
N SER A 108 2.80 -1.46 5.61
CA SER A 108 3.17 -0.42 6.56
C SER A 108 2.19 -0.44 7.72
N VAL A 109 2.67 -0.70 8.93
CA VAL A 109 1.82 -0.74 10.15
C VAL A 109 1.83 0.60 10.86
N HIS A 110 2.97 1.31 10.82
CA HIS A 110 3.13 2.67 11.28
C HIS A 110 2.99 3.67 10.11
N PRO A 111 2.53 4.93 10.30
CA PRO A 111 2.41 5.92 9.21
C PRO A 111 3.70 6.14 8.41
N GLY A 112 4.84 6.16 9.09
CA GLY A 112 6.17 6.27 8.45
C GLY A 112 6.77 4.97 7.92
N GLY A 113 6.06 3.83 8.02
CA GLY A 113 6.61 2.52 7.66
C GLY A 113 6.88 2.36 6.16
N ARG A 114 6.12 3.04 5.30
CA ARG A 114 6.29 3.02 3.84
C ARG A 114 7.69 3.45 3.40
N LEU A 115 8.32 4.36 4.14
CA LEU A 115 9.67 4.86 3.84
C LEU A 115 10.74 3.77 3.93
N TYR A 116 10.48 2.69 4.67
CA TYR A 116 11.44 1.62 4.91
C TYR A 116 11.16 0.36 4.07
N LEU A 117 10.11 0.33 3.26
CA LEU A 117 9.72 -0.88 2.52
C LEU A 117 10.79 -1.29 1.49
N ASP A 118 11.38 -0.33 0.77
CA ASP A 118 12.42 -0.63 -0.22
C ASP A 118 13.71 -1.13 0.45
N ASP A 119 14.11 -0.54 1.58
CA ASP A 119 15.21 -1.00 2.42
C ASP A 119 14.98 -2.42 2.96
N LEU A 120 13.78 -2.67 3.45
CA LEU A 120 13.42 -3.95 4.04
C LEU A 120 13.38 -5.05 2.99
N ARG A 121 12.81 -4.77 1.82
CA ARG A 121 12.71 -5.69 0.69
C ARG A 121 14.08 -6.05 0.11
N SER A 122 14.95 -5.06 -0.04
CA SER A 122 16.34 -5.28 -0.48
C SER A 122 17.21 -5.96 0.59
N GLY A 123 16.72 -6.07 1.83
CA GLY A 123 17.43 -6.68 2.94
C GLY A 123 18.59 -5.83 3.45
N ARG A 124 18.46 -4.49 3.38
CA ARG A 124 19.44 -3.54 3.96
C ARG A 124 19.45 -3.57 5.49
N PHE A 125 18.37 -4.03 6.12
CA PHE A 125 18.33 -4.28 7.55
C PHE A 125 18.91 -5.65 7.90
N SER A 126 19.84 -5.69 8.85
CA SER A 126 20.38 -6.94 9.38
C SER A 126 19.32 -7.69 10.18
N VAL A 127 19.07 -8.96 9.82
CA VAL A 127 18.18 -9.84 10.57
C VAL A 127 18.87 -10.25 11.88
N GLN A 128 18.31 -9.86 13.02
CA GLN A 128 18.93 -10.05 14.34
C GLN A 128 18.40 -11.28 15.08
N ALA A 129 17.19 -11.72 14.75
CA ALA A 129 16.58 -12.93 15.29
C ALA A 129 15.59 -13.53 14.29
N HIS A 130 15.27 -14.81 14.48
CA HIS A 130 14.24 -15.47 13.70
C HIS A 130 13.40 -16.42 14.55
N VAL A 131 12.18 -16.68 14.08
CA VAL A 131 11.28 -17.70 14.63
C VAL A 131 10.71 -18.54 13.51
N ASP A 132 10.49 -19.81 13.81
CA ASP A 132 9.87 -20.74 12.90
C ASP A 132 8.49 -21.15 13.41
N LEU A 133 7.48 -20.91 12.57
CA LEU A 133 6.08 -21.22 12.82
C LEU A 133 5.60 -22.34 11.90
N HIS A 134 6.43 -22.86 10.99
CA HIS A 134 5.98 -23.89 10.07
C HIS A 134 5.50 -25.13 10.85
N GLY A 135 4.39 -25.73 10.40
CA GLY A 135 3.83 -26.92 11.02
C GLY A 135 3.10 -26.68 12.35
N LEU A 136 3.17 -25.48 12.93
CA LEU A 136 2.37 -25.14 14.10
C LEU A 136 0.91 -24.92 13.72
N ASN A 137 0.01 -25.24 14.65
CA ASN A 137 -1.38 -24.87 14.50
C ASN A 137 -1.56 -23.35 14.69
N LEU A 138 -2.75 -22.82 14.37
CA LEU A 138 -3.00 -21.38 14.43
C LEU A 138 -2.82 -20.77 15.83
N GLN A 139 -3.25 -21.46 16.88
CA GLN A 139 -3.15 -20.95 18.24
C GLN A 139 -1.70 -20.96 18.74
N GLU A 140 -0.97 -22.05 18.49
CA GLU A 140 0.44 -22.19 18.79
C GLU A 140 1.27 -21.14 18.05
N ALA A 141 1.07 -21.02 16.73
CA ALA A 141 1.78 -20.05 15.90
C ALA A 141 1.53 -18.62 16.39
N ARG A 142 0.29 -18.29 16.78
CA ARG A 142 -0.05 -16.99 17.36
C ARG A 142 0.70 -16.75 18.67
N PHE A 143 0.69 -17.71 19.58
CA PHE A 143 1.36 -17.59 20.87
C PHE A 143 2.88 -17.41 20.70
N VAL A 144 3.51 -18.27 19.89
CA VAL A 144 4.94 -18.22 19.60
C VAL A 144 5.33 -16.91 18.93
N LEU A 145 4.55 -16.44 17.95
CA LEU A 145 4.81 -15.15 17.29
C LEU A 145 4.75 -13.99 18.28
N ASP A 146 3.73 -13.95 19.13
CA ASP A 146 3.53 -12.86 20.09
C ASP A 146 4.67 -12.81 21.12
N GLU A 147 5.07 -13.96 21.66
CA GLU A 147 6.21 -14.05 22.59
C GLU A 147 7.53 -13.66 21.90
N PHE A 148 7.75 -14.13 20.66
CA PHE A 148 8.95 -13.81 19.90
C PHE A 148 9.06 -12.31 19.60
N LEU A 149 7.99 -11.67 19.13
CA LEU A 149 8.03 -10.24 18.79
C LEU A 149 8.23 -9.38 20.05
N LEU A 150 7.53 -9.69 21.15
CA LEU A 150 7.71 -8.96 22.40
C LEU A 150 9.08 -9.21 23.04
N GLY A 151 9.59 -10.44 22.97
CA GLY A 151 10.96 -10.77 23.36
C GLY A 151 11.98 -9.97 22.55
N SER A 152 11.79 -9.87 21.23
CA SER A 152 12.66 -9.14 20.32
C SER A 152 12.66 -7.64 20.57
N VAL A 153 11.49 -7.05 20.85
CA VAL A 153 11.38 -5.64 21.26
C VAL A 153 12.11 -5.41 22.58
N ARG A 154 11.91 -6.27 23.59
CA ARG A 154 12.62 -6.18 24.88
C ARG A 154 14.14 -6.32 24.73
N ALA A 155 14.59 -7.12 23.77
CA ALA A 155 16.01 -7.28 23.42
C ALA A 155 16.58 -6.11 22.59
N GLY A 156 15.74 -5.14 22.17
CA GLY A 156 16.17 -4.00 21.37
C GLY A 156 16.47 -4.33 19.90
N PHE A 157 15.93 -5.44 19.38
CA PHE A 157 16.07 -5.79 17.98
C PHE A 157 15.23 -4.88 17.08
N THR A 158 15.78 -4.56 15.92
CA THR A 158 15.19 -3.67 14.91
C THR A 158 14.61 -4.46 13.75
N CYS A 159 15.28 -5.52 13.27
CA CYS A 159 14.76 -6.36 12.19
C CYS A 159 14.82 -7.83 12.59
N VAL A 160 13.68 -8.53 12.46
CA VAL A 160 13.55 -9.96 12.74
C VAL A 160 12.86 -10.68 11.60
N ARG A 161 13.07 -11.99 11.51
CA ARG A 161 12.49 -12.83 10.46
C ARG A 161 11.49 -13.83 11.05
N VAL A 162 10.31 -13.90 10.46
CA VAL A 162 9.26 -14.85 10.82
C VAL A 162 9.08 -15.83 9.68
N ILE A 163 9.35 -17.11 9.93
CA ILE A 163 9.19 -18.19 8.95
C ILE A 163 7.81 -18.82 9.20
N HIS A 164 6.87 -18.63 8.27
CA HIS A 164 5.51 -19.19 8.37
C HIS A 164 5.29 -20.39 7.46
N GLY A 165 6.23 -20.64 6.53
CA GLY A 165 6.17 -21.71 5.56
C GLY A 165 5.27 -21.40 4.36
N ARG A 166 5.45 -22.18 3.29
CA ARG A 166 4.73 -22.03 2.01
C ARG A 166 3.38 -22.76 1.95
N GLY A 167 2.95 -23.44 3.03
CA GLY A 167 1.63 -24.10 3.06
C GLY A 167 1.49 -25.37 2.22
N ARG A 168 2.59 -25.94 1.70
CA ARG A 168 2.62 -27.15 0.85
C ARG A 168 2.07 -28.43 1.51
N HIS A 169 1.84 -28.41 2.83
CA HIS A 169 1.32 -29.54 3.61
C HIS A 169 -0.10 -29.28 4.15
N SER A 170 -0.75 -28.18 3.78
CA SER A 170 -2.14 -27.95 4.18
C SER A 170 -3.08 -28.68 3.22
N ASN A 171 -4.24 -29.13 3.71
CA ASN A 171 -5.21 -29.91 2.93
C ASN A 171 -5.71 -29.22 1.65
N GLN A 172 -5.48 -27.91 1.52
CA GLN A 172 -5.85 -27.10 0.35
C GLN A 172 -4.63 -26.50 -0.37
N ASN A 173 -3.39 -26.86 -0.01
CA ASN A 173 -2.15 -26.24 -0.52
C ASN A 173 -2.04 -24.72 -0.29
N HIS A 174 -2.82 -24.16 0.64
CA HIS A 174 -2.81 -22.74 0.99
C HIS A 174 -1.99 -22.49 2.25
N SER A 175 -1.18 -21.43 2.27
CA SER A 175 -0.45 -21.00 3.46
C SER A 175 -1.38 -20.27 4.44
N VAL A 176 -2.03 -21.05 5.31
CA VAL A 176 -2.98 -20.52 6.31
C VAL A 176 -2.29 -19.52 7.25
N LEU A 177 -1.02 -19.77 7.60
CA LEU A 177 -0.26 -18.90 8.49
C LEU A 177 0.14 -17.58 7.82
N LYS A 178 0.34 -17.52 6.49
CA LYS A 178 0.72 -16.27 5.78
C LYS A 178 -0.26 -15.13 6.07
N ASP A 179 -1.54 -15.36 5.79
CA ASP A 179 -2.58 -14.33 5.94
C ASP A 179 -2.85 -14.00 7.41
N ASN A 180 -2.69 -14.98 8.29
CA ASN A 180 -2.84 -14.79 9.73
C ASN A 180 -1.69 -13.97 10.31
N VAL A 181 -0.43 -14.26 9.96
CA VAL A 181 0.73 -13.46 10.36
C VAL A 181 0.56 -12.01 9.92
N ARG A 182 0.14 -11.78 8.66
CA ARG A 182 -0.19 -10.43 8.16
C ARG A 182 -1.20 -9.72 9.05
N ARG A 183 -2.32 -10.38 9.38
CA ARG A 183 -3.38 -9.82 10.23
C ARG A 183 -2.92 -9.58 11.67
N TRP A 184 -2.13 -10.49 12.21
CA TRP A 184 -1.61 -10.46 13.58
C TRP A 184 -0.63 -9.32 13.81
N LEU A 185 0.24 -9.03 12.84
CA LEU A 185 1.16 -7.88 12.87
C LEU A 185 0.40 -6.54 12.90
N CYS A 186 -0.76 -6.47 12.23
CA CYS A 186 -1.60 -5.27 12.17
C CYS A 186 -2.57 -5.13 13.36
N THR A 187 -2.63 -6.09 14.28
CA THR A 187 -3.51 -6.01 15.45
C THR A 187 -3.07 -4.86 16.37
N ARG A 188 -4.01 -4.15 17.02
CA ARG A 188 -3.73 -3.04 17.96
C ARG A 188 -2.62 -3.34 18.99
N ARG A 189 -2.52 -4.57 19.47
CA ARG A 189 -1.48 -5.01 20.42
C ARG A 189 -0.07 -4.98 19.81
N MET A 190 0.07 -5.41 18.56
CA MET A 190 1.36 -5.48 17.85
C MET A 190 1.69 -4.22 17.06
N SER A 191 0.68 -3.46 16.60
CA SER A 191 0.91 -2.31 15.73
C SER A 191 1.73 -1.19 16.38
N ARG A 192 1.76 -1.13 17.71
CA ARG A 192 2.63 -0.20 18.46
C ARG A 192 4.12 -0.59 18.42
N HIS A 193 4.44 -1.84 18.11
CA HIS A 193 5.79 -2.39 18.08
C HIS A 193 6.31 -2.64 16.65
N VAL A 194 5.43 -2.72 15.66
CA VAL A 194 5.80 -3.02 14.26
C VAL A 194 5.71 -1.75 13.43
N ILE A 195 6.79 -1.45 12.69
CA ILE A 195 6.86 -0.32 11.75
C ILE A 195 6.33 -0.76 10.39
N ALA A 196 6.91 -1.82 9.83
CA ALA A 196 6.60 -2.36 8.51
C ALA A 196 6.99 -3.84 8.42
N TYR A 197 6.47 -4.54 7.42
CA TYR A 197 6.87 -5.91 7.09
C TYR A 197 6.86 -6.13 5.58
N THR A 198 7.64 -7.11 5.12
CA THR A 198 7.72 -7.54 3.71
C THR A 198 8.13 -9.02 3.66
N SER A 199 7.72 -9.74 2.63
CA SER A 199 8.24 -11.08 2.35
C SER A 199 9.76 -11.06 2.28
N ALA A 200 10.38 -12.11 2.80
CA ALA A 200 11.82 -12.24 2.79
C ALA A 200 12.36 -12.43 1.35
N ARG A 201 13.65 -12.19 1.17
CA ARG A 201 14.35 -12.48 -0.09
C ARG A 201 14.37 -13.98 -0.38
N ASN A 202 14.60 -14.40 -1.62
CA ASN A 202 14.68 -15.81 -2.01
C ASN A 202 15.70 -16.59 -1.16
N CYS A 203 16.87 -15.99 -0.90
CA CYS A 203 17.91 -16.60 -0.06
C CYS A 203 17.53 -16.73 1.42
N ASP A 204 16.51 -16.00 1.87
CA ASP A 204 16.09 -15.90 3.27
C ASP A 204 14.71 -16.53 3.53
N GLY A 205 14.18 -17.31 2.57
CA GLY A 205 12.93 -18.07 2.70
C GLY A 205 11.81 -17.62 1.77
N GLY A 206 11.99 -16.50 1.04
CA GLY A 206 11.07 -16.02 0.02
C GLY A 206 9.65 -15.79 0.53
N GLY A 207 8.66 -16.18 -0.28
CA GLY A 207 7.23 -16.14 0.11
C GLY A 207 6.84 -17.03 1.30
N GLY A 208 7.76 -17.82 1.86
CA GLY A 208 7.55 -18.60 3.09
C GLY A 208 8.01 -17.91 4.37
N ALA A 209 8.59 -16.71 4.27
CA ALA A 209 9.08 -15.96 5.41
C ALA A 209 8.84 -14.45 5.22
N VAL A 210 8.86 -13.71 6.33
CA VAL A 210 8.59 -12.27 6.38
C VAL A 210 9.64 -11.59 7.25
N TYR A 211 10.19 -10.49 6.76
CA TYR A 211 10.92 -9.54 7.60
C TYR A 211 9.94 -8.62 8.31
N VAL A 212 10.18 -8.41 9.59
CA VAL A 212 9.41 -7.50 10.44
C VAL A 212 10.35 -6.46 11.00
N LEU A 213 10.11 -5.21 10.63
CA LEU A 213 10.80 -4.05 11.17
C LEU A 213 10.09 -3.61 12.45
N LEU A 214 10.83 -3.64 13.56
CA LEU A 214 10.36 -3.32 14.90
C LEU A 214 10.70 -1.88 15.28
N ARG A 215 9.86 -1.32 16.15
CA ARG A 215 10.06 -0.03 16.79
C ARG A 215 10.88 -0.21 18.07
N LYS A 216 11.91 0.63 18.23
CA LYS A 216 12.66 0.79 19.47
C LYS A 216 11.83 1.44 20.57
#